data_AF-A0A1N7PT21-F1
#
_entry.id   AF-A0A1N7PT21-F1
#
_cell.length_a   1.000
_cell.length_b   1.000
_cell.length_c   1.000
_cell.angle_alpha   90.00
_cell.angle_beta   90.00
_cell.angle_gamma   90.00
#
_symmetry.space_group_name_H-M   'P 1'
#
loop_
_entity.id
_entity.type
_entity.pdbx_description
1 polymer ?
#
loop_
_entity_poly.entity_id
_entity_poly.type
_entity_poly.pdbx_seq_one_letter_code
_entity_poly.pdbx_strand_id
1 'polypeptide(L)'
;MNKTDSLKQRTHEQLQSTIDDIELINGLIRKYEAIDMKLKEDGISLNYLSTLVNVLRYRLFIGFLFGDICSTLNIYNNAKTLYEEKFAVRTFFIIISEGFKKIYNFIKINEKGDVISKYRNKSFWIKEIKPLIYNDLPYLKDNYNQITKKLDSFLQFDFQVIKINRDLAVHYDDNPLLVYDMMIKLDLEKEIDLILKFMDIINGMFTFTEVIVSKFLEKIDSSSKELENNAVEKIEELIKLLSEVK
;
A
#
# COMPACT_ATOMS: atom_id res chain seq x y z
N MET A 1 -19.98 -4.89 25.94
CA MET A 1 -19.72 -5.31 24.55
C MET A 1 -18.37 -6.02 24.56
N ASN A 2 -18.32 -7.30 24.17
CA ASN A 2 -17.07 -8.07 24.20
C ASN A 2 -16.10 -7.52 23.15
N LYS A 3 -14.78 -7.51 23.42
CA LYS A 3 -13.77 -6.97 22.47
C LYS A 3 -13.93 -7.55 21.06
N THR A 4 -14.29 -8.82 20.98
CA THR A 4 -14.51 -9.59 19.75
C THR A 4 -15.70 -9.09 18.92
N ASP A 5 -16.81 -8.72 19.56
CA ASP A 5 -18.00 -8.21 18.84
C ASP A 5 -17.75 -6.83 18.22
N SER A 6 -17.00 -5.98 18.94
CA SER A 6 -16.60 -4.66 18.44
C SER A 6 -15.60 -4.76 17.27
N LEU A 7 -14.73 -5.77 17.28
CA LEU A 7 -13.77 -6.03 16.21
C LEU A 7 -14.50 -6.54 14.96
N LYS A 8 -15.51 -7.40 15.14
CA LYS A 8 -16.29 -8.00 14.05
C LYS A 8 -17.06 -6.96 13.23
N GLN A 9 -17.82 -6.08 13.88
CA GLN A 9 -18.57 -5.03 13.20
C GLN A 9 -17.63 -4.06 12.46
N ARG A 10 -16.57 -3.60 13.16
CA ARG A 10 -15.57 -2.69 12.59
C ARG A 10 -14.85 -3.28 11.37
N THR A 11 -14.56 -4.59 11.39
CA THR A 11 -13.90 -5.27 10.27
C THR A 11 -14.77 -5.29 9.01
N HIS A 12 -16.08 -5.50 9.16
CA HIS A 12 -16.99 -5.56 8.00
C HIS A 12 -17.15 -4.19 7.33
N GLU A 13 -17.35 -3.14 8.11
CA GLU A 13 -17.42 -1.75 7.62
C GLU A 13 -16.11 -1.34 6.93
N GLN A 14 -14.97 -1.71 7.53
CA GLN A 14 -13.65 -1.46 6.95
C GLN A 14 -13.44 -2.20 5.63
N LEU A 15 -13.90 -3.45 5.51
CA LEU A 15 -13.79 -4.22 4.27
C LEU A 15 -14.57 -3.55 3.14
N GLN A 16 -15.83 -3.17 3.39
CA GLN A 16 -16.64 -2.53 2.36
C GLN A 16 -16.03 -1.21 1.88
N SER A 17 -15.64 -0.35 2.83
CA SER A 17 -14.96 0.93 2.50
C SER A 17 -13.69 0.70 1.68
N THR A 18 -12.94 -0.36 1.98
CA THR A 18 -11.70 -0.68 1.26
C THR A 18 -11.98 -1.12 -0.18
N ILE A 19 -13.06 -1.88 -0.41
CA ILE A 19 -13.47 -2.30 -1.75
C ILE A 19 -13.87 -1.08 -2.58
N ASP A 20 -14.68 -0.20 -2.01
CA ASP A 20 -15.11 1.03 -2.69
C ASP A 20 -13.89 1.91 -3.07
N ASP A 21 -12.92 2.03 -2.17
CA ASP A 21 -11.66 2.72 -2.44
C ASP A 21 -10.83 2.05 -3.54
N ILE A 22 -10.73 0.71 -3.56
CA ILE A 22 -10.01 -0.04 -4.59
C ILE A 22 -10.58 0.26 -5.98
N GLU A 23 -11.91 0.28 -6.11
CA GLU A 23 -12.57 0.60 -7.37
C GLU A 23 -12.29 2.03 -7.81
N LEU A 24 -12.40 2.99 -6.88
CA LEU A 24 -12.07 4.39 -7.13
C LEU A 24 -10.62 4.56 -7.59
N ILE A 25 -9.66 3.95 -6.88
CA ILE A 25 -8.24 4.02 -7.21
C ILE A 25 -7.97 3.46 -8.61
N ASN A 26 -8.57 2.32 -8.95
CA ASN A 26 -8.45 1.72 -10.29
C ASN A 26 -9.01 2.65 -11.38
N GLY A 27 -10.14 3.32 -11.10
CA GLY A 27 -10.68 4.36 -11.99
C GLY A 27 -9.70 5.51 -12.21
N LEU A 28 -9.07 6.00 -11.14
CA LEU A 28 -8.06 7.07 -11.22
C LEU A 28 -6.81 6.62 -12.00
N ILE A 29 -6.31 5.41 -11.78
CA ILE A 29 -5.17 4.85 -12.53
C ILE A 29 -5.46 4.89 -14.03
N ARG A 30 -6.59 4.32 -14.46
CA ARG A 30 -6.97 4.28 -15.88
C ARG A 30 -7.12 5.67 -16.46
N LYS A 31 -7.72 6.60 -15.72
CA LYS A 31 -7.87 8.00 -16.13
C LYS A 31 -6.50 8.65 -16.38
N TYR A 32 -5.58 8.57 -15.42
CA TYR A 32 -4.29 9.25 -15.54
C TYR A 32 -3.33 8.57 -16.51
N GLU A 33 -3.43 7.25 -16.70
CA GLU A 33 -2.71 6.55 -17.77
C GLU A 33 -3.18 6.99 -19.16
N ALA A 34 -4.49 7.13 -19.37
CA ALA A 34 -5.04 7.62 -20.63
C ALA A 34 -4.60 9.07 -20.93
N ILE A 35 -4.62 9.94 -19.92
CA ILE A 35 -4.13 11.32 -20.04
C ILE A 35 -2.63 11.35 -20.37
N ASP A 36 -1.80 10.58 -19.64
CA ASP A 36 -0.35 10.52 -19.87
C ASP A 36 -0.02 9.98 -21.28
N MET A 37 -0.77 8.97 -21.75
CA MET A 37 -0.63 8.46 -23.12
C MET A 37 -0.96 9.52 -24.16
N LYS A 38 -2.10 10.22 -24.01
CA LYS A 38 -2.53 11.26 -24.94
C LYS A 38 -1.53 12.42 -25.01
N LEU A 39 -1.02 12.87 -23.87
CA LEU A 39 -0.01 13.93 -23.81
C LEU A 39 1.29 13.52 -24.51
N LYS A 40 1.73 12.28 -24.32
CA LYS A 40 2.94 11.76 -24.99
C LYS A 40 2.78 11.67 -26.50
N GLU A 41 1.60 11.30 -27.00
CA GLU A 41 1.30 11.35 -28.44
C GLU A 41 1.43 12.77 -29.00
N ASP A 42 1.05 13.77 -28.20
CA ASP A 42 1.13 15.19 -28.55
C ASP A 42 2.54 15.78 -28.26
N GLY A 43 3.52 14.95 -27.89
CA GLY A 43 4.91 15.36 -27.61
C GLY A 43 5.13 16.02 -26.25
N ILE A 44 4.14 15.96 -25.35
CA ILE A 44 4.18 16.56 -24.02
C ILE A 44 4.52 15.47 -22.98
N SER A 45 5.57 15.69 -22.19
CA SER A 45 5.98 14.76 -21.12
C SER A 45 5.82 15.39 -19.75
N LEU A 46 4.93 14.82 -18.92
CA LEU A 46 4.68 15.28 -17.55
C LEU A 46 5.08 14.21 -16.53
N ASN A 47 6.31 14.30 -16.02
CA ASN A 47 6.89 13.30 -15.09
C ASN A 47 6.08 13.12 -13.79
N TYR A 48 5.28 14.11 -13.39
CA TYR A 48 4.44 14.00 -12.20
C TYR A 48 3.22 13.08 -12.41
N LEU A 49 2.73 12.90 -13.65
CA LEU A 49 1.60 12.00 -13.93
C LEU A 49 2.02 10.53 -13.76
N SER A 50 3.17 10.16 -14.31
CA SER A 50 3.73 8.81 -14.13
C SER A 50 4.01 8.51 -12.66
N THR A 51 4.50 9.52 -11.91
CA THR A 51 4.70 9.43 -10.46
C THR A 51 3.38 9.23 -9.72
N LEU A 52 2.33 10.00 -10.04
CA LEU A 52 0.99 9.83 -9.49
C LEU A 52 0.44 8.42 -9.75
N VAL A 53 0.54 7.92 -10.98
CA VAL A 53 0.11 6.57 -11.34
C VAL A 53 0.84 5.51 -10.51
N ASN A 54 2.15 5.67 -10.29
CA ASN A 54 2.90 4.76 -9.42
C ASN A 54 2.40 4.79 -7.97
N VAL A 55 2.14 5.98 -7.41
CA VAL A 55 1.57 6.12 -6.05
C VAL A 55 0.18 5.47 -5.98
N LEU A 56 -0.68 5.67 -6.98
CA LEU A 56 -2.00 5.05 -7.04
C LEU A 56 -1.92 3.52 -7.12
N ARG A 57 -1.02 2.96 -7.95
CA ARG A 57 -0.79 1.52 -8.02
C ARG A 57 -0.31 0.95 -6.68
N TYR A 58 0.53 1.69 -5.97
CA TYR A 58 0.97 1.28 -4.64
C TYR A 58 -0.15 1.37 -3.60
N ARG A 59 -0.97 2.42 -3.63
CA ARG A 59 -2.18 2.54 -2.80
C ARG A 59 -3.14 1.38 -3.08
N LEU A 60 -3.37 1.03 -4.35
CA LEU A 60 -4.18 -0.11 -4.76
C LEU A 60 -3.68 -1.42 -4.14
N PHE A 61 -2.37 -1.65 -4.20
CA PHE A 61 -1.74 -2.81 -3.58
C PHE A 61 -1.92 -2.86 -2.05
N ILE A 62 -1.75 -1.73 -1.36
CA ILE A 62 -2.01 -1.62 0.09
C ILE A 62 -3.50 -1.89 0.39
N GLY A 63 -4.40 -1.37 -0.44
CA GLY A 63 -5.84 -1.61 -0.34
C GLY A 63 -6.17 -3.10 -0.40
N PHE A 64 -5.63 -3.83 -1.37
CA PHE A 64 -5.81 -5.29 -1.45
C PHE A 64 -5.27 -6.01 -0.21
N LEU A 65 -4.07 -5.65 0.27
CA LEU A 65 -3.53 -6.25 1.51
C LEU A 65 -4.44 -5.99 2.71
N PHE A 66 -4.97 -4.78 2.85
CA PHE A 66 -5.88 -4.45 3.94
C PHE A 66 -7.20 -5.21 3.81
N GLY A 67 -7.76 -5.29 2.60
CA GLY A 67 -8.95 -6.07 2.28
C GLY A 67 -8.78 -7.57 2.57
N ASP A 68 -7.61 -8.14 2.27
CA ASP A 68 -7.28 -9.54 2.58
C ASP A 68 -7.26 -9.78 4.09
N ILE A 69 -6.70 -8.86 4.88
CA ILE A 69 -6.68 -8.96 6.35
C ILE A 69 -8.10 -8.86 6.91
N CYS A 70 -8.89 -7.87 6.47
CA CYS A 70 -10.28 -7.72 6.91
C CYS A 70 -11.13 -8.93 6.53
N SER A 71 -10.95 -9.47 5.32
CA SER A 71 -11.63 -10.68 4.87
C SER A 71 -11.26 -11.89 5.72
N THR A 72 -9.97 -12.05 6.03
CA THR A 72 -9.47 -13.15 6.86
C THR A 72 -10.00 -13.06 8.30
N LEU A 73 -10.05 -11.84 8.88
CA LEU A 73 -10.68 -11.59 10.18
C LEU A 73 -12.18 -11.94 10.14
N ASN A 74 -12.87 -11.61 9.04
CA ASN A 74 -14.28 -11.94 8.88
C ASN A 74 -14.50 -13.46 8.78
N ILE A 75 -13.63 -14.20 8.09
CA ILE A 75 -13.65 -15.67 8.06
C ILE A 75 -13.48 -16.22 9.48
N TYR A 76 -12.47 -15.76 10.22
CA TYR A 76 -12.23 -16.20 11.60
C TYR A 76 -13.45 -15.95 12.50
N ASN A 77 -14.02 -14.75 12.46
CA ASN A 77 -15.14 -14.36 13.31
C ASN A 77 -16.47 -15.04 12.97
N ASN A 78 -16.55 -15.72 11.82
CA ASN A 78 -17.73 -16.45 11.37
C ASN A 78 -17.45 -17.95 11.17
N ALA A 79 -16.30 -18.43 11.62
CA ALA A 79 -15.93 -19.83 11.52
C ALA A 79 -16.94 -20.70 12.28
N LYS A 80 -17.36 -21.78 11.63
CA LYS A 80 -18.24 -22.82 12.16
C LYS A 80 -17.48 -24.05 12.62
N THR A 81 -16.20 -24.14 12.24
CA THR A 81 -15.33 -25.26 12.60
C THR A 81 -13.96 -24.75 13.04
N LEU A 82 -13.29 -25.52 13.90
CA LEU A 82 -11.91 -25.24 14.30
C LEU A 82 -10.98 -25.14 13.09
N TYR A 83 -11.22 -25.93 12.04
CA TYR A 83 -10.40 -25.88 10.84
C TYR A 83 -10.53 -24.54 10.10
N GLU A 84 -11.73 -23.96 10.04
CA GLU A 84 -11.94 -22.63 9.45
C GLU A 84 -11.22 -21.54 10.25
N GLU A 85 -11.22 -21.63 11.59
CA GLU A 85 -10.42 -20.74 12.44
C GLU A 85 -8.93 -20.87 12.15
N LYS A 86 -8.38 -22.09 12.15
CA LYS A 86 -6.97 -22.34 11.85
C LYS A 86 -6.60 -21.90 10.43
N PHE A 87 -7.50 -22.11 9.47
CA PHE A 87 -7.33 -21.67 8.09
C PHE A 87 -7.20 -20.14 8.02
N ALA A 88 -8.03 -19.39 8.73
CA ALA A 88 -7.92 -17.94 8.79
C ALA A 88 -6.61 -17.50 9.45
N VAL A 89 -6.24 -18.08 10.61
CA VAL A 89 -4.97 -17.75 11.29
C VAL A 89 -3.77 -18.03 10.39
N ARG A 90 -3.77 -19.18 9.71
CA ARG A 90 -2.75 -19.55 8.73
C ARG A 90 -2.63 -18.51 7.60
N THR A 91 -3.77 -18.01 7.13
CA THR A 91 -3.82 -17.04 6.03
C THR A 91 -3.19 -15.70 6.42
N PHE A 92 -3.30 -15.26 7.69
CA PHE A 92 -2.59 -14.05 8.16
C PHE A 92 -1.08 -14.16 8.00
N PHE A 93 -0.48 -15.31 8.30
CA PHE A 93 0.97 -15.49 8.12
C PHE A 93 1.41 -15.32 6.66
N ILE A 94 0.59 -15.80 5.72
CA ILE A 94 0.84 -15.62 4.29
C ILE A 94 0.76 -14.14 3.92
N ILE A 95 -0.33 -13.46 4.30
CA ILE A 95 -0.56 -12.04 3.96
C ILE A 95 0.54 -11.17 4.56
N ILE A 96 0.88 -11.34 5.84
CA ILE A 96 1.91 -10.56 6.53
C ILE A 96 3.28 -10.79 5.89
N SER A 97 3.64 -12.05 5.64
CA SER A 97 4.94 -12.40 5.05
C SER A 97 5.11 -11.82 3.64
N GLU A 98 4.16 -12.09 2.74
CA GLU A 98 4.26 -11.63 1.34
C GLU A 98 4.03 -10.12 1.22
N GLY A 99 3.06 -9.58 1.95
CA GLY A 99 2.75 -8.16 1.98
C GLY A 99 3.93 -7.33 2.48
N PHE A 100 4.46 -7.67 3.66
CA PHE A 100 5.59 -6.92 4.23
C PHE A 100 6.84 -7.01 3.34
N LYS A 101 7.10 -8.17 2.72
CA LYS A 101 8.21 -8.36 1.78
C LYS A 101 8.13 -7.39 0.59
N LYS A 102 6.93 -7.16 0.07
CA LYS A 102 6.69 -6.23 -1.05
C LYS A 102 6.76 -4.76 -0.61
N ILE A 103 6.23 -4.43 0.56
CA ILE A 103 6.17 -3.07 1.11
C ILE A 103 7.56 -2.56 1.51
N TYR A 104 8.26 -3.30 2.37
CA TYR A 104 9.46 -2.82 3.06
C TYR A 104 10.63 -3.79 3.03
N ASN A 105 10.35 -5.07 2.81
CA ASN A 105 11.34 -6.15 2.77
C ASN A 105 12.08 -6.42 4.09
N PHE A 106 12.53 -7.66 4.22
CA PHE A 106 13.27 -8.12 5.39
C PHE A 106 14.74 -7.74 5.30
N ILE A 107 15.35 -7.51 6.47
CA ILE A 107 16.80 -7.43 6.62
C ILE A 107 17.31 -8.84 6.94
N LYS A 108 18.49 -9.18 6.42
CA LYS A 108 19.24 -10.36 6.89
C LYS A 108 20.47 -9.91 7.65
N ILE A 109 20.86 -10.65 8.67
CA ILE A 109 22.15 -10.49 9.33
C ILE A 109 23.03 -11.63 8.82
N ASN A 110 24.23 -11.33 8.34
CA ASN A 110 25.18 -12.38 7.93
C ASN A 110 25.90 -12.98 9.15
N GLU A 111 26.69 -14.03 8.94
CA GLU A 111 27.48 -14.69 9.99
C GLU A 111 28.49 -13.76 10.69
N LYS A 112 28.81 -12.61 10.08
CA LYS A 112 29.72 -11.59 10.61
C LYS A 112 29.00 -10.49 11.40
N GLY A 113 27.67 -10.55 11.49
CA GLY A 113 26.85 -9.52 12.15
C GLY A 113 26.46 -8.34 11.26
N ASP A 114 26.81 -8.35 9.97
CA ASP A 114 26.47 -7.25 9.06
C ASP A 114 25.00 -7.30 8.63
N VAL A 115 24.36 -6.14 8.64
CA VAL A 115 22.99 -5.91 8.16
C VAL A 115 22.97 -5.88 6.62
N ILE A 116 22.41 -6.92 6.00
CA ILE A 116 22.12 -7.00 4.57
C ILE A 116 20.73 -6.40 4.29
N SER A 117 20.70 -5.15 3.79
CA SER A 117 19.47 -4.41 3.45
C SER A 117 19.22 -4.25 1.94
N LYS A 118 19.99 -4.94 1.07
CA LYS A 118 19.91 -4.81 -0.40
C LYS A 118 18.48 -4.93 -0.95
N TYR A 119 17.67 -5.82 -0.40
CA TYR A 119 16.30 -6.03 -0.86
C TYR A 119 15.31 -4.97 -0.33
N ARG A 120 15.57 -4.39 0.85
CA ARG A 120 14.82 -3.25 1.38
C ARG A 120 14.96 -2.01 0.52
N ASN A 121 16.17 -1.74 0.04
CA ASN A 121 16.41 -0.59 -0.84
C ASN A 121 15.69 -0.69 -2.20
N LYS A 122 15.15 -1.87 -2.53
CA LYS A 122 14.33 -2.10 -3.73
C LYS A 122 12.83 -2.08 -3.45
N SER A 123 12.40 -1.98 -2.19
CA SER A 123 10.98 -1.93 -1.86
C SER A 123 10.35 -0.64 -2.40
N PHE A 124 9.05 -0.67 -2.71
CA PHE A 124 8.36 0.51 -3.23
C PHE A 124 8.45 1.69 -2.25
N TRP A 125 8.32 1.41 -0.94
CA TRP A 125 8.41 2.42 0.12
C TRP A 125 9.75 3.17 0.12
N ILE A 126 10.87 2.49 -0.13
CA ILE A 126 12.19 3.11 -0.15
C ILE A 126 12.54 3.67 -1.53
N LYS A 127 12.17 2.97 -2.60
CA LYS A 127 12.59 3.31 -3.96
C LYS A 127 11.76 4.42 -4.59
N GLU A 128 10.45 4.44 -4.32
CA GLU A 128 9.50 5.33 -4.98
C GLU A 128 8.97 6.40 -4.01
N ILE A 129 8.52 6.01 -2.81
CA ILE A 129 7.93 6.96 -1.85
C ILE A 129 9.01 7.84 -1.20
N LYS A 130 10.14 7.28 -0.76
CA LYS A 130 11.17 8.09 -0.08
C LYS A 130 11.68 9.27 -0.92
N PRO A 131 12.13 9.07 -2.19
CA PRO A 131 12.63 10.19 -2.98
C PRO A 131 11.55 11.23 -3.24
N LEU A 132 10.32 10.77 -3.52
CA LEU A 132 9.16 11.63 -3.70
C LEU A 132 8.93 12.55 -2.50
N ILE A 133 8.94 12.01 -1.28
CA ILE A 133 8.75 12.81 -0.07
C ILE A 133 9.91 13.77 0.15
N TYR A 134 11.15 13.34 -0.07
CA TYR A 134 12.31 14.17 0.23
C TYR A 134 12.56 15.27 -0.81
N ASN A 135 12.17 15.05 -2.07
CA ASN A 135 12.44 15.97 -3.17
C ASN A 135 11.22 16.85 -3.50
N ASP A 136 10.02 16.27 -3.51
CA ASP A 136 8.82 16.96 -4.02
C ASP A 136 7.84 17.37 -2.92
N LEU A 137 7.76 16.60 -1.83
CA LEU A 137 6.80 16.80 -0.74
C LEU A 137 7.46 16.85 0.66
N PRO A 138 8.47 17.70 0.90
CA PRO A 138 9.27 17.67 2.12
C PRO A 138 8.48 17.93 3.41
N TYR A 139 7.35 18.62 3.32
CA TYR A 139 6.44 18.84 4.46
C TYR A 139 5.76 17.55 4.96
N LEU A 140 5.78 16.46 4.18
CA LEU A 140 5.28 15.14 4.56
C LEU A 140 6.36 14.24 5.19
N LYS A 141 7.59 14.74 5.35
CA LYS A 141 8.74 13.96 5.82
C LYS A 141 8.53 13.36 7.20
N ASP A 142 7.89 14.07 8.12
CA ASP A 142 7.65 13.56 9.47
C ASP A 142 6.67 12.38 9.46
N ASN A 143 5.59 12.47 8.68
CA ASN A 143 4.64 11.37 8.50
C ASN A 143 5.32 10.14 7.89
N TYR A 144 6.12 10.34 6.84
CA TYR A 144 6.93 9.27 6.25
C TYR A 144 7.86 8.61 7.27
N ASN A 145 8.57 9.41 8.07
CA ASN A 145 9.51 8.91 9.07
C ASN A 145 8.79 8.15 10.19
N GLN A 146 7.60 8.60 10.61
CA GLN A 146 6.79 7.91 11.62
C GLN A 146 6.35 6.53 11.13
N ILE A 147 5.84 6.42 9.90
CA ILE A 147 5.45 5.13 9.32
C ILE A 147 6.69 4.22 9.15
N THR A 148 7.80 4.78 8.71
CA THR A 148 9.06 4.03 8.56
C THR A 148 9.54 3.47 9.90
N LYS A 149 9.44 4.24 10.99
CA LYS A 149 9.73 3.75 12.34
C LYS A 149 8.83 2.60 12.76
N LYS A 150 7.53 2.62 12.41
CA LYS A 150 6.61 1.51 12.66
C LYS A 150 6.99 0.26 11.84
N LEU A 151 7.40 0.44 10.59
CA LEU A 151 7.90 -0.64 9.73
C LEU A 151 9.19 -1.25 10.30
N ASP A 152 10.10 -0.42 10.82
CA ASP A 152 11.33 -0.89 11.47
C ASP A 152 11.04 -1.62 12.79
N SER A 153 10.14 -1.10 13.63
CA SER A 153 9.77 -1.78 14.87
C SER A 153 9.04 -3.09 14.62
N PHE A 154 8.30 -3.20 13.51
CA PHE A 154 7.64 -4.46 13.13
C PHE A 154 8.65 -5.60 12.89
N LEU A 155 9.90 -5.30 12.54
CA LEU A 155 10.95 -6.32 12.39
C LEU A 155 11.39 -6.98 13.69
N GLN A 156 10.98 -6.44 14.85
CA GLN A 156 11.26 -7.03 16.15
C GLN A 156 10.48 -8.32 16.39
N PHE A 157 9.46 -8.60 15.58
CA PHE A 157 8.77 -9.89 15.58
C PHE A 157 9.64 -11.01 14.99
N ASP A 158 9.40 -12.24 15.43
CA ASP A 158 10.11 -13.40 14.93
C ASP A 158 9.64 -13.79 13.52
N PHE A 159 10.30 -13.19 12.52
CA PHE A 159 10.05 -13.49 11.11
C PHE A 159 10.52 -14.88 10.68
N GLN A 160 11.34 -15.58 11.47
CA GLN A 160 11.65 -16.98 11.17
C GLN A 160 10.42 -17.85 11.39
N VAL A 161 9.72 -17.65 12.51
CA VAL A 161 8.43 -18.33 12.79
C VAL A 161 7.39 -18.00 11.73
N ILE A 162 7.24 -16.73 11.38
CA ILE A 162 6.31 -16.29 10.31
C ILE A 162 6.65 -16.97 8.98
N LYS A 163 7.95 -17.06 8.64
CA LYS A 163 8.41 -17.70 7.41
C LYS A 163 8.12 -19.20 7.41
N ILE A 164 8.43 -19.92 8.49
CA ILE A 164 8.16 -21.36 8.61
C ILE A 164 6.67 -21.64 8.45
N ASN A 165 5.82 -20.90 9.18
CA ASN A 165 4.38 -21.04 9.08
C ASN A 165 3.88 -20.73 7.66
N ARG A 166 4.41 -19.69 7.01
CA ARG A 166 4.08 -19.37 5.61
C ARG A 166 4.51 -20.49 4.67
N ASP A 167 5.73 -21.00 4.80
CA ASP A 167 6.28 -22.03 3.93
C ASP A 167 5.40 -23.30 4.01
N LEU A 168 5.06 -23.76 5.23
CA LEU A 168 4.14 -24.89 5.46
C LEU A 168 2.70 -24.62 5.01
N ALA A 169 2.26 -23.35 5.04
CA ALA A 169 0.91 -22.96 4.64
C ALA A 169 0.71 -22.94 3.12
N VAL A 170 1.75 -22.58 2.36
CA VAL A 170 1.72 -22.41 0.90
C VAL A 170 2.21 -23.67 0.20
N HIS A 171 3.27 -24.28 0.71
CA HIS A 171 3.87 -25.48 0.18
C HIS A 171 3.52 -26.61 1.14
N TYR A 172 2.58 -27.47 0.75
CA TYR A 172 2.37 -28.73 1.47
C TYR A 172 3.70 -29.46 1.53
N ASP A 173 4.27 -29.57 2.73
CA ASP A 173 5.53 -30.26 2.96
C ASP A 173 5.37 -31.75 2.62
N ASP A 174 6.44 -32.36 2.10
CA ASP A 174 6.48 -33.79 1.82
C ASP A 174 6.19 -34.62 3.09
N ASN A 175 6.44 -34.04 4.27
CA ASN A 175 6.01 -34.56 5.56
C ASN A 175 4.69 -33.90 6.03
N PRO A 176 3.53 -34.55 5.84
CA PRO A 176 2.23 -34.00 6.24
C PRO A 176 2.06 -33.81 7.76
N LEU A 177 2.88 -34.47 8.58
CA LEU A 177 2.85 -34.28 10.04
C LEU A 177 3.30 -32.89 10.45
N LEU A 178 4.21 -32.25 9.69
CA LEU A 178 4.63 -30.87 9.97
C LEU A 178 3.48 -29.88 9.75
N VAL A 179 2.65 -30.12 8.74
CA VAL A 179 1.45 -29.31 8.48
C VAL A 179 0.42 -29.51 9.59
N TYR A 180 0.19 -30.75 10.02
CA TYR A 180 -0.69 -31.06 11.15
C TYR A 180 -0.23 -30.36 12.44
N ASP A 181 1.05 -30.52 12.80
CA ASP A 181 1.64 -29.94 14.01
C ASP A 181 1.57 -28.41 14.04
N MET A 182 1.78 -27.77 12.88
CA MET A 182 1.55 -26.34 12.74
C MET A 182 0.07 -26.01 13.00
N MET A 183 -0.85 -26.65 12.30
CA MET A 183 -2.29 -26.34 12.35
C MET A 183 -2.87 -26.42 13.76
N ILE A 184 -2.49 -27.44 14.54
CA ILE A 184 -3.00 -27.58 15.92
C ILE A 184 -2.43 -26.51 16.88
N LYS A 185 -1.27 -25.92 16.56
CA LYS A 185 -0.61 -24.89 17.39
C LYS A 185 -1.06 -23.46 17.06
N LEU A 186 -1.59 -23.22 15.85
CA LEU A 186 -2.07 -21.90 15.44
C LEU A 186 -3.18 -21.42 16.37
N ASP A 187 -3.08 -20.18 16.87
CA ASP A 187 -4.04 -19.63 17.83
C ASP A 187 -4.11 -18.11 17.64
N LEU A 188 -5.28 -17.58 17.28
CA LEU A 188 -5.40 -16.15 17.00
C LEU A 188 -5.06 -15.30 18.23
N GLU A 189 -5.42 -15.73 19.43
CA GLU A 189 -5.19 -14.93 20.64
C GLU A 189 -3.69 -14.67 20.88
N LYS A 190 -2.83 -15.60 20.45
CA LYS A 190 -1.38 -15.45 20.52
C LYS A 190 -0.82 -14.56 19.43
N GLU A 191 -1.47 -14.53 18.26
CA GLU A 191 -1.00 -13.83 17.07
C GLU A 191 -1.67 -12.47 16.85
N ILE A 192 -2.71 -12.13 17.63
CA ILE A 192 -3.54 -10.94 17.40
C ILE A 192 -2.73 -9.64 17.45
N ASP A 193 -1.73 -9.55 18.32
CA ASP A 193 -0.87 -8.38 18.43
C ASP A 193 -0.01 -8.15 17.19
N LEU A 194 0.45 -9.24 16.55
CA LEU A 194 1.19 -9.18 15.28
C LEU A 194 0.26 -8.65 14.18
N ILE A 195 -0.96 -9.20 14.09
CA ILE A 195 -1.96 -8.81 13.09
C ILE A 195 -2.37 -7.35 13.25
N LEU A 196 -2.72 -6.93 14.47
CA LEU A 196 -3.16 -5.56 14.76
C LEU A 196 -2.06 -4.53 14.48
N LYS A 197 -0.81 -4.83 14.83
CA LYS A 197 0.31 -3.93 14.50
C LYS A 197 0.54 -3.83 12.99
N PHE A 198 0.42 -4.93 12.26
CA PHE A 198 0.53 -4.88 10.80
C PHE A 198 -0.62 -4.08 10.20
N MET A 199 -1.86 -4.30 10.64
CA MET A 199 -3.03 -3.52 10.22
C MET A 199 -2.85 -2.02 10.46
N ASP A 200 -2.35 -1.61 11.62
CA ASP A 200 -2.09 -0.20 11.94
C ASP A 200 -1.07 0.43 10.97
N ILE A 201 -0.02 -0.33 10.62
CA ILE A 201 0.96 0.10 9.61
C ILE A 201 0.28 0.27 8.26
N ILE A 202 -0.42 -0.77 7.78
CA ILE A 202 -1.09 -0.76 6.46
C ILE A 202 -2.08 0.39 6.37
N ASN A 203 -2.92 0.60 7.40
CA ASN A 203 -3.86 1.71 7.45
C ASN A 203 -3.15 3.07 7.41
N GLY A 204 -2.08 3.24 8.20
CA GLY A 204 -1.27 4.47 8.17
C GLY A 204 -0.64 4.74 6.80
N MET A 205 -0.17 3.69 6.11
CA MET A 205 0.34 3.80 4.73
C MET A 205 -0.77 4.15 3.75
N PHE A 206 -1.95 3.55 3.91
CA PHE A 206 -3.10 3.84 3.08
C PHE A 206 -3.46 5.32 3.21
N THR A 207 -3.78 5.83 4.41
CA THR A 207 -4.07 7.25 4.63
C THR A 207 -2.95 8.16 4.11
N PHE A 208 -1.69 7.79 4.31
CA PHE A 208 -0.56 8.60 3.84
C PHE A 208 -0.51 8.71 2.31
N THR A 209 -0.73 7.62 1.59
CA THR A 209 -0.78 7.65 0.13
C THR A 209 -1.94 8.47 -0.41
N GLU A 210 -3.05 8.57 0.32
CA GLU A 210 -4.16 9.46 -0.03
C GLU A 210 -3.74 10.92 -0.02
N VAL A 211 -3.05 11.33 1.05
CA VAL A 211 -2.54 12.70 1.19
C VAL A 211 -1.60 13.01 0.03
N ILE A 212 -0.70 12.09 -0.33
CA ILE A 212 0.18 12.27 -1.49
C ILE A 212 -0.64 12.45 -2.77
N VAL A 213 -1.61 11.56 -3.04
CA VAL A 213 -2.47 11.63 -4.23
C VAL A 213 -3.18 12.99 -4.30
N SER A 214 -3.84 13.42 -3.23
CA SER A 214 -4.53 14.70 -3.19
C SER A 214 -3.60 15.88 -3.52
N LYS A 215 -2.35 15.85 -3.08
CA LYS A 215 -1.36 16.88 -3.39
C LYS A 215 -0.90 16.88 -4.83
N PHE A 216 -0.80 15.72 -5.46
CA PHE A 216 -0.60 15.65 -6.91
C PHE A 216 -1.82 16.17 -7.67
N LEU A 217 -3.03 15.86 -7.22
CA LEU A 217 -4.27 16.35 -7.85
C LEU A 217 -4.38 17.87 -7.77
N GLU A 218 -4.07 18.47 -6.62
CA GLU A 218 -3.98 19.92 -6.45
C GLU A 218 -2.98 20.55 -7.44
N LYS A 219 -1.79 19.94 -7.58
CA LYS A 219 -0.76 20.41 -8.52
C LYS A 219 -1.24 20.33 -9.97
N ILE A 220 -1.89 19.24 -10.35
CA ILE A 220 -2.46 19.06 -11.69
C ILE A 220 -3.49 20.15 -12.00
N ASP A 221 -4.40 20.42 -11.06
CA ASP A 221 -5.43 21.44 -11.22
C ASP A 221 -4.81 22.85 -11.35
N SER A 222 -3.80 23.17 -10.53
CA SER A 222 -3.09 24.45 -10.64
C SER A 222 -2.37 24.61 -11.98
N SER A 223 -1.68 23.57 -12.46
CA SER A 223 -0.96 23.62 -13.74
C SER A 223 -1.91 23.69 -14.93
N SER A 224 -3.09 23.05 -14.86
CA SER A 224 -4.13 23.17 -15.89
C SER A 224 -4.62 24.61 -16.02
N LYS A 225 -4.93 25.25 -14.89
CA LYS A 225 -5.40 26.65 -14.85
C LYS A 225 -4.36 27.63 -15.37
N GLU A 226 -3.09 27.42 -15.01
CA GLU A 226 -1.98 28.26 -15.51
C GLU A 226 -1.82 28.14 -17.03
N LEU A 227 -1.91 26.92 -17.58
CA LEU A 227 -1.86 26.69 -19.02
C LEU A 227 -3.04 27.32 -19.76
N GLU A 228 -4.25 27.23 -19.20
CA GLU A 228 -5.44 27.88 -19.75
C GLU A 228 -5.27 29.40 -19.80
N ASN A 229 -4.83 30.02 -18.70
CA ASN A 229 -4.60 31.47 -18.63
C ASN A 229 -3.54 31.92 -19.65
N ASN A 230 -2.40 31.23 -19.71
CA ASN A 230 -1.33 31.53 -20.67
C ASN A 230 -1.79 31.39 -22.13
N ALA A 231 -2.68 30.44 -22.43
CA ALA A 231 -3.25 30.28 -23.77
C ALA A 231 -4.19 31.43 -24.12
N VAL A 232 -5.02 31.87 -23.18
CA VAL A 232 -5.92 33.03 -23.35
C VAL A 232 -5.11 34.29 -23.62
N GLU A 233 -4.08 34.58 -22.82
CA GLU A 233 -3.22 35.75 -23.01
C GLU A 233 -2.56 35.78 -24.39
N LYS A 234 -2.03 34.64 -24.86
CA LYS A 234 -1.43 34.53 -26.20
C LYS A 234 -2.44 34.74 -27.33
N ILE A 235 -3.68 34.27 -27.16
CA ILE A 235 -4.75 34.50 -28.13
C ILE A 235 -5.09 35.99 -28.19
N GLU A 236 -5.17 36.67 -27.04
CA GLU A 236 -5.43 38.11 -26.97
C GLU A 236 -4.30 38.93 -27.63
N GLU A 237 -3.03 38.56 -27.39
CA GLU A 237 -1.88 39.18 -28.07
C GLU A 237 -1.95 39.00 -29.60
N LEU A 238 -2.29 37.80 -30.08
CA LEU A 238 -2.46 37.53 -31.50
C LEU A 238 -3.60 38.34 -32.13
N ILE A 239 -4.74 38.45 -31.44
CA ILE A 239 -5.88 39.27 -31.88
C ILE A 239 -5.45 40.73 -32.00
N LYS A 240 -4.70 41.24 -31.02
CA LYS A 240 -4.18 42.61 -31.03
C LYS A 240 -3.26 42.84 -32.22
N LEU A 241 -2.28 41.97 -32.45
CA LEU A 241 -1.38 42.04 -33.60
C LEU A 241 -2.14 42.01 -34.93
N LEU A 242 -3.15 41.16 -35.06
CA LEU A 242 -3.99 41.11 -36.27
C LEU A 242 -4.83 42.37 -36.48
N SER A 243 -5.20 43.07 -35.41
CA SER A 243 -5.93 44.33 -35.49
C SER A 243 -5.05 45.52 -35.91
N GLU A 244 -3.74 45.45 -35.65
CA GLU A 244 -2.75 46.48 -36.00
C GLU A 244 -2.22 46.38 -37.44
N VAL A 245 -2.49 45.26 -38.13
CA VAL A 245 -2.06 44.99 -39.53
C VAL A 245 -3.12 45.40 -40.56
N LYS A 246 -4.24 46.00 -40.14
CA LYS A 246 -5.28 46.59 -41.01
C LYS A 246 -5.17 48.11 -41.08
#